data_AF-Q2YBE8-F1
#
_entry.id   AF-Q2YBE8-F1
#
_cell.length_a   1.000
_cell.length_b   1.000
_cell.length_c   1.000
_cell.angle_alpha   90.00
_cell.angle_beta   90.00
_cell.angle_gamma   90.00
#
_symmetry.space_group_name_H-M   'P 1'
#
loop_
_entity.id
_entity.type
_entity.pdbx_description
1 polymer ?
#
loop_
_entity_poly.entity_id
_entity_poly.type
_entity_poly.pdbx_seq_one_letter_code
_entity_poly.pdbx_strand_id
1 'polypeptide(L)'
;MKFHSVELHVTVLILLMVLGGCAPFVQYRTEYDLCVNPTSELSRECENHAILEFPAADGARYLLNFIEFDDQGQLWDRRQMWSVIDKLSAEAASKDLLITVFVHGWKHNAKHTDKNIQTFRNVLAGLSENELLISKKTGRPARQVAGIYLGWRGESITMPVVEDLTFWDRKNTAQKVSRGGVTEVLNRLELLKRVKENVSEGNSNTRLVIVGHSFGGAIVHASLVQILENRFVRTMGPVGVQSDVEGFGNLVVLINPAFEALQFSSLSDMSTERGTYFKSQLPVMAILTSEADKALRNSFPIGRHLSTFFEKDRDIRRTNAVTGQEEIIDEGEANVTAVGLFQPYETHRLYPSHALPKGVAGQSSSSESVSSGLAAKSAWEDDKPGSKIPIANLTLERSNISAPRNPYLVTRVDKNLITDHTHIDDGRIIEFIKQLILISTTSP
;
A
#
# COMPACT_ATOMS: atom_id res chain seq x y z
N MET A 1 34.40 -47.16 1.93
CA MET A 1 34.89 -45.96 1.21
C MET A 1 34.00 -45.46 0.06
N LYS A 2 32.79 -46.00 -0.21
CA LYS A 2 31.89 -45.45 -1.26
C LYS A 2 30.84 -44.45 -0.75
N PHE A 3 30.50 -44.44 0.54
CA PHE A 3 29.47 -43.55 1.10
C PHE A 3 29.92 -42.08 1.24
N HIS A 4 31.16 -41.82 1.67
CA HIS A 4 31.68 -40.45 1.80
C HIS A 4 31.78 -39.67 0.48
N SER A 5 32.00 -40.35 -0.65
CA SER A 5 32.07 -39.67 -1.95
C SER A 5 30.70 -39.17 -2.38
N VAL A 6 29.62 -39.93 -2.13
CA VAL A 6 28.26 -39.52 -2.49
C VAL A 6 27.78 -38.37 -1.61
N GLU A 7 28.05 -38.42 -0.31
CA GLU A 7 27.75 -37.31 0.61
C GLU A 7 28.47 -36.03 0.19
N LEU A 8 29.77 -36.10 -0.11
CA LEU A 8 30.55 -34.93 -0.55
C LEU A 8 30.02 -34.33 -1.86
N HIS A 9 29.60 -35.16 -2.82
CA HIS A 9 29.05 -34.69 -4.09
C HIS A 9 27.68 -34.05 -3.91
N VAL A 10 26.84 -34.59 -3.02
CA VAL A 10 25.54 -34.00 -2.65
C VAL A 10 25.75 -32.67 -1.91
N THR A 11 26.70 -32.59 -0.97
CA THR A 11 27.01 -31.35 -0.25
C THR A 11 27.56 -30.28 -1.19
N VAL A 12 28.44 -30.62 -2.12
CA VAL A 12 28.98 -29.68 -3.12
C VAL A 12 27.89 -29.21 -4.09
N LEU A 13 26.98 -30.10 -4.51
CA LEU A 13 25.86 -29.74 -5.38
C LEU A 13 24.86 -28.82 -4.65
N ILE A 14 24.56 -29.08 -3.38
CA ILE A 14 23.74 -28.21 -2.53
C ILE A 14 24.42 -26.85 -2.36
N LEU A 15 25.73 -26.82 -2.08
CA LEU A 15 26.49 -25.57 -1.93
C LEU A 15 26.52 -24.76 -3.23
N LEU A 16 26.69 -25.40 -4.39
CA LEU A 16 26.65 -24.75 -5.70
C LEU A 16 25.24 -24.25 -6.06
N MET A 17 24.18 -24.99 -5.70
CA MET A 17 22.79 -24.53 -5.86
C MET A 17 22.47 -23.34 -4.94
N VAL A 18 23.02 -23.31 -3.73
CA VAL A 18 22.88 -22.17 -2.80
C VAL A 18 23.64 -20.94 -3.32
N LEU A 19 24.84 -21.12 -3.89
CA LEU A 19 25.65 -20.02 -4.44
C LEU A 19 25.10 -19.41 -5.74
N GLY A 20 24.43 -20.22 -6.59
CA GLY A 20 23.80 -19.74 -7.82
C GLY A 20 22.40 -19.14 -7.64
N GLY A 21 21.80 -19.29 -6.45
CA GLY A 21 20.43 -18.90 -6.17
C GLY A 21 20.27 -17.58 -5.40
N CYS A 22 21.33 -16.87 -5.04
CA CYS A 22 21.21 -15.61 -4.28
C CYS A 22 20.86 -14.43 -5.19
N ALA A 23 19.87 -13.64 -4.78
CA ALA A 23 19.63 -12.34 -5.42
C ALA A 23 20.80 -11.39 -5.10
N PRO A 24 21.25 -10.58 -6.08
CA PRO A 24 22.42 -9.73 -5.91
C PRO A 24 22.16 -8.62 -4.88
N PHE A 25 23.19 -8.30 -4.07
CA PHE A 25 23.19 -7.12 -3.21
C PHE A 25 23.72 -5.92 -4.01
N VAL A 26 22.84 -5.32 -4.81
CA VAL A 26 23.16 -4.20 -5.70
C VAL A 26 22.03 -3.17 -5.72
N GLN A 27 22.37 -1.94 -6.09
CA GLN A 27 21.40 -0.96 -6.58
C GLN A 27 21.11 -1.23 -8.05
N TYR A 28 19.85 -1.18 -8.44
CA TYR A 28 19.41 -1.43 -9.81
C TYR A 28 19.30 -0.14 -10.63
N ARG A 29 18.92 0.99 -10.03
CA ARG A 29 18.68 2.25 -10.74
C ARG A 29 19.76 3.27 -10.42
N THR A 30 20.89 3.17 -11.11
CA THR A 30 22.11 3.95 -10.82
C THR A 30 22.23 5.28 -11.58
N GLU A 31 21.43 5.50 -12.62
CA GLU A 31 21.42 6.77 -13.38
C GLU A 31 20.30 7.69 -12.84
N TYR A 32 20.61 8.94 -12.49
CA TYR A 32 19.69 9.83 -11.76
C TYR A 32 19.16 11.00 -12.59
N ASP A 33 19.51 11.07 -13.87
CA ASP A 33 18.92 11.98 -14.84
C ASP A 33 17.58 11.44 -15.38
N LEU A 34 16.83 12.33 -16.04
CA LEU A 34 15.52 11.99 -16.59
C LEU A 34 15.66 11.18 -17.88
N CYS A 35 15.14 9.95 -17.89
CA CYS A 35 14.99 9.16 -19.11
C CYS A 35 13.57 9.24 -19.66
N VAL A 36 13.43 9.82 -20.85
CA VAL A 36 12.15 9.98 -21.53
C VAL A 36 11.91 8.77 -22.43
N ASN A 37 10.95 7.92 -22.07
CA ASN A 37 10.58 6.79 -22.93
C ASN A 37 9.69 7.28 -24.09
N PRO A 38 9.96 6.83 -25.33
CA PRO A 38 9.17 7.23 -26.49
C PRO A 38 7.84 6.47 -26.59
N THR A 39 7.78 5.27 -26.01
CA THR A 39 6.60 4.39 -26.04
C THR A 39 6.22 3.95 -24.63
N SER A 40 5.10 3.24 -24.50
CA SER A 40 4.67 2.63 -23.24
C SER A 40 5.53 1.42 -22.83
N GLU A 41 6.51 1.00 -23.63
CA GLU A 41 7.47 -0.05 -23.29
C GLU A 41 8.77 0.59 -22.77
N LEU A 42 9.44 -0.10 -21.85
CA LEU A 42 10.70 0.37 -21.30
C LEU A 42 11.81 0.18 -22.34
N SER A 43 12.48 1.28 -22.71
CA SER A 43 13.66 1.22 -23.58
C SER A 43 14.87 0.68 -22.81
N ARG A 44 15.79 0.01 -23.52
CA ARG A 44 17.03 -0.52 -22.92
C ARG A 44 17.90 0.57 -22.28
N GLU A 45 17.92 1.75 -22.89
CA GLU A 45 18.68 2.90 -22.38
C GLU A 45 18.13 3.40 -21.04
N CYS A 46 16.83 3.26 -20.80
CA CYS A 46 16.19 3.67 -19.56
C CYS A 46 16.21 2.60 -18.45
N GLU A 47 16.76 1.41 -18.67
CA GLU A 47 16.69 0.29 -17.71
C GLU A 47 17.31 0.60 -16.35
N ASN A 48 18.38 1.40 -16.31
CA ASN A 48 19.09 1.73 -15.07
C ASN A 48 18.76 3.13 -14.53
N HIS A 49 17.80 3.83 -15.13
CA HIS A 49 17.43 5.18 -14.68
C HIS A 49 16.47 5.14 -13.50
N ALA A 50 16.69 6.03 -12.53
CA ALA A 50 15.85 6.20 -11.36
C ALA A 50 14.67 7.15 -11.62
N ILE A 51 14.74 7.99 -12.66
CA ILE A 51 13.70 8.94 -13.04
C ILE A 51 13.31 8.65 -14.49
N LEU A 52 12.09 8.18 -14.69
CA LEU A 52 11.57 7.88 -16.01
C LEU A 52 10.28 8.64 -16.28
N GLU A 53 10.05 8.99 -17.53
CA GLU A 53 8.77 9.50 -18.01
C GLU A 53 8.23 8.59 -19.12
N PHE A 54 6.95 8.24 -19.03
CA PHE A 54 6.27 7.39 -19.99
C PHE A 54 5.06 8.09 -20.61
N PRO A 55 4.74 7.83 -21.90
CA PRO A 55 3.45 8.18 -22.47
C PRO A 55 2.35 7.24 -21.96
N ALA A 56 1.14 7.79 -21.79
CA ALA A 56 -0.12 7.07 -21.63
C ALA A 56 -0.91 7.06 -22.97
N ALA A 57 -1.99 6.28 -23.05
CA ALA A 57 -2.69 6.02 -24.31
C ALA A 57 -3.33 7.27 -24.95
N ASP A 58 -3.68 8.28 -24.15
CA ASP A 58 -4.39 9.50 -24.56
C ASP A 58 -3.47 10.71 -24.78
N GLY A 59 -2.16 10.48 -24.85
CA GLY A 59 -1.14 11.53 -24.96
C GLY A 59 -0.76 12.18 -23.63
N ALA A 60 -1.39 11.79 -22.51
CA ALA A 60 -0.88 12.14 -21.20
C ALA A 60 0.49 11.50 -20.95
N ARG A 61 1.22 12.02 -19.96
CA ARG A 61 2.53 11.49 -19.56
C ARG A 61 2.54 11.33 -18.06
N TYR A 62 3.22 10.30 -17.56
CA TYR A 62 3.39 10.08 -16.13
C TYR A 62 4.87 9.81 -15.81
N LEU A 63 5.25 10.15 -14.58
CA LEU A 63 6.60 9.85 -14.07
C LEU A 63 6.60 8.53 -13.30
N LEU A 64 7.69 7.79 -13.45
CA LEU A 64 8.02 6.64 -12.61
C LEU A 64 9.41 6.89 -12.02
N ASN A 65 9.47 6.94 -10.69
CA ASN A 65 10.68 7.21 -9.95
C ASN A 65 11.04 6.02 -9.06
N PHE A 66 12.32 5.85 -8.76
CA PHE A 66 12.85 4.80 -7.90
C PHE A 66 13.67 5.39 -6.77
N ILE A 67 13.44 4.90 -5.54
CA ILE A 67 14.31 5.14 -4.40
C ILE A 67 14.59 3.78 -3.75
N GLU A 68 15.87 3.45 -3.64
CA GLU A 68 16.32 2.12 -3.21
C GLU A 68 16.95 2.16 -1.81
N PHE A 69 16.75 1.07 -1.07
CA PHE A 69 17.20 0.89 0.31
C PHE A 69 18.02 -0.39 0.46
N ASP A 70 19.00 -0.37 1.36
CA ASP A 70 19.77 -1.54 1.74
C ASP A 70 19.07 -2.39 2.81
N ASP A 71 19.62 -3.58 3.11
CA ASP A 71 19.10 -4.50 4.14
C ASP A 71 19.17 -3.94 5.58
N GLN A 72 19.89 -2.82 5.80
CA GLN A 72 19.95 -2.12 7.09
C GLN A 72 18.93 -0.97 7.18
N GLY A 73 18.12 -0.77 6.13
CA GLY A 73 17.12 0.27 6.06
C GLY A 73 17.67 1.65 5.78
N GLN A 74 18.89 1.77 5.28
CA GLN A 74 19.44 3.04 4.82
C GLN A 74 19.12 3.24 3.33
N LEU A 75 19.08 4.50 2.90
CA LEU A 75 19.08 4.83 1.48
C LEU A 75 20.34 4.26 0.83
N TRP A 76 20.20 3.57 -0.30
CA TRP A 76 21.36 3.04 -1.02
C TRP A 76 22.28 4.17 -1.49
N ASP A 77 21.71 5.21 -2.10
CA ASP A 77 22.38 6.46 -2.39
C ASP A 77 21.44 7.63 -2.10
N ARG A 78 21.88 8.56 -1.25
CA ARG A 78 21.10 9.77 -0.92
C ARG A 78 20.89 10.66 -2.15
N ARG A 79 21.80 10.65 -3.12
CA ARG A 79 21.67 11.40 -4.38
C ARG A 79 20.47 10.91 -5.19
N GLN A 80 20.17 9.61 -5.19
CA GLN A 80 18.97 9.08 -5.85
C GLN A 80 17.70 9.71 -5.27
N MET A 81 17.56 9.71 -3.94
CA MET A 81 16.44 10.35 -3.26
C MET A 81 16.37 11.84 -3.59
N TRP A 82 17.48 12.58 -3.51
CA TRP A 82 17.49 14.01 -3.80
C TRP A 82 17.08 14.31 -5.24
N SER A 83 17.62 13.61 -6.24
CA SER A 83 17.22 13.80 -7.64
C SER A 83 15.73 13.56 -7.85
N VAL A 84 15.15 12.54 -7.20
CA VAL A 84 13.71 12.28 -7.27
C VAL A 84 12.91 13.41 -6.60
N ILE A 85 13.26 13.81 -5.39
CA ILE A 85 12.55 14.89 -4.68
C ILE A 85 12.67 16.22 -5.45
N ASP A 86 13.85 16.55 -5.96
CA ASP A 86 14.09 17.78 -6.74
C ASP A 86 13.28 17.78 -8.04
N LYS A 87 13.21 16.64 -8.74
CA LYS A 87 12.35 16.49 -9.92
C LYS A 87 10.88 16.70 -9.56
N LEU A 88 10.39 16.09 -8.49
CA LEU A 88 9.00 16.28 -8.05
C LEU A 88 8.72 17.73 -7.62
N SER A 89 9.66 18.37 -6.93
CA SER A 89 9.55 19.78 -6.55
C SER A 89 9.50 20.70 -7.78
N ALA A 90 10.30 20.42 -8.81
CA ALA A 90 10.27 21.16 -10.07
C ALA A 90 8.92 21.00 -10.80
N GLU A 91 8.35 19.79 -10.84
CA GLU A 91 7.00 19.57 -11.40
C GLU A 91 5.92 20.29 -10.58
N ALA A 92 5.99 20.19 -9.25
CA ALA A 92 5.02 20.81 -8.33
C ALA A 92 5.03 22.34 -8.41
N ALA A 93 6.13 22.97 -8.87
CA ALA A 93 6.19 24.41 -9.08
C ALA A 93 5.20 24.88 -10.15
N SER A 94 4.93 24.06 -11.18
CA SER A 94 4.09 24.43 -12.32
C SER A 94 2.74 23.71 -12.39
N LYS A 95 2.64 22.51 -11.79
CA LYS A 95 1.44 21.66 -11.84
C LYS A 95 1.08 21.17 -10.44
N ASP A 96 -0.16 20.75 -10.27
CA ASP A 96 -0.51 19.89 -9.14
C ASP A 96 -0.15 18.44 -9.45
N LEU A 97 0.26 17.68 -8.42
CA LEU A 97 0.72 16.30 -8.59
C LEU A 97 -0.25 15.30 -7.95
N LEU A 98 -0.43 14.15 -8.59
CA LEU A 98 -0.92 12.94 -7.92
C LEU A 98 0.28 12.02 -7.67
N ILE A 99 0.83 12.13 -6.46
CA ILE A 99 2.01 11.39 -6.02
C ILE A 99 1.54 10.03 -5.49
N THR A 100 1.95 8.95 -6.14
CA THR A 100 1.60 7.58 -5.73
C THR A 100 2.87 6.82 -5.39
N VAL A 101 3.00 6.40 -4.14
CA VAL A 101 4.14 5.60 -3.65
C VAL A 101 3.73 4.13 -3.64
N PHE A 102 4.60 3.24 -4.11
CA PHE A 102 4.43 1.79 -4.00
C PHE A 102 5.63 1.14 -3.30
N VAL A 103 5.37 0.37 -2.25
CA VAL A 103 6.37 -0.40 -1.49
C VAL A 103 6.08 -1.89 -1.65
N HIS A 104 7.03 -2.63 -2.21
CA HIS A 104 6.85 -4.04 -2.57
C HIS A 104 7.15 -5.01 -1.41
N GLY A 105 6.74 -6.28 -1.57
CA GLY A 105 7.00 -7.38 -0.62
C GLY A 105 8.27 -8.22 -0.88
N TRP A 106 8.40 -9.33 -0.14
CA TRP A 106 9.55 -10.27 -0.04
C TRP A 106 9.94 -11.09 -1.28
N LYS A 107 9.42 -10.80 -2.45
CA LYS A 107 9.76 -11.53 -3.70
C LYS A 107 10.13 -10.59 -4.85
N HIS A 108 10.46 -9.35 -4.49
CA HIS A 108 10.61 -8.26 -5.43
C HIS A 108 11.85 -7.43 -5.09
N ASN A 109 12.30 -6.68 -6.09
CA ASN A 109 13.40 -5.74 -6.02
C ASN A 109 13.19 -4.66 -7.10
N ALA A 110 14.15 -3.74 -7.27
CA ALA A 110 14.05 -2.65 -8.23
C ALA A 110 14.52 -3.00 -9.66
N LYS A 111 14.76 -4.28 -9.97
CA LYS A 111 15.17 -4.73 -11.31
C LYS A 111 14.09 -4.42 -12.33
N HIS A 112 14.46 -3.88 -13.48
CA HIS A 112 13.51 -3.42 -14.50
C HIS A 112 12.51 -4.47 -15.01
N THR A 113 12.84 -5.76 -14.94
CA THR A 113 11.96 -6.86 -15.34
C THR A 113 10.95 -7.27 -14.26
N ASP A 114 11.01 -6.69 -13.06
CA ASP A 114 10.15 -7.06 -11.94
C ASP A 114 8.66 -6.86 -12.27
N LYS A 115 7.82 -7.83 -11.90
CA LYS A 115 6.39 -7.82 -12.23
C LYS A 115 5.62 -6.73 -11.49
N ASN A 116 5.98 -6.40 -10.25
CA ASN A 116 5.33 -5.31 -9.53
C ASN A 116 5.63 -3.96 -10.17
N ILE A 117 6.82 -3.77 -10.75
CA ILE A 117 7.12 -2.56 -11.52
C ILE A 117 6.22 -2.48 -12.77
N GLN A 118 6.00 -3.59 -13.47
CA GLN A 118 5.10 -3.63 -14.63
C GLN A 118 3.65 -3.32 -14.23
N THR A 119 3.14 -3.97 -13.19
CA THR A 119 1.81 -3.69 -12.65
C THR A 119 1.68 -2.23 -12.22
N PHE A 120 2.68 -1.69 -11.51
CA PHE A 120 2.68 -0.31 -11.06
C PHE A 120 2.67 0.69 -12.23
N ARG A 121 3.41 0.43 -13.32
CA ARG A 121 3.36 1.23 -14.55
C ARG A 121 1.96 1.25 -15.16
N ASN A 122 1.29 0.10 -15.22
CA ASN A 122 -0.09 0.01 -15.72
C ASN A 122 -1.07 0.81 -14.84
N VAL A 123 -0.89 0.76 -13.52
CA VAL A 123 -1.69 1.56 -12.58
C VAL A 123 -1.46 3.06 -12.80
N LEU A 124 -0.20 3.51 -12.93
CA LEU A 124 0.12 4.92 -13.16
C LEU A 124 -0.41 5.43 -14.50
N ALA A 125 -0.35 4.63 -15.56
CA ALA A 125 -0.95 4.95 -16.85
C ALA A 125 -2.47 5.15 -16.71
N GLY A 126 -3.18 4.21 -16.08
CA GLY A 126 -4.62 4.33 -15.84
C GLY A 126 -5.02 5.49 -14.92
N LEU A 127 -4.19 5.84 -13.93
CA LEU A 127 -4.38 7.05 -13.12
C LEU A 127 -4.22 8.32 -13.97
N SER A 128 -3.21 8.35 -14.85
CA SER A 128 -2.95 9.51 -15.72
C SER A 128 -4.10 9.78 -16.69
N GLU A 129 -4.69 8.71 -17.24
CA GLU A 129 -5.88 8.81 -18.09
C GLU A 129 -7.10 9.30 -17.31
N ASN A 130 -7.29 8.79 -16.08
CA ASN A 130 -8.37 9.25 -15.20
C ASN A 130 -8.23 10.74 -14.86
N GLU A 131 -7.02 11.24 -14.60
CA GLU A 131 -6.77 12.66 -14.37
C GLU A 131 -7.16 13.54 -15.55
N LEU A 132 -6.83 13.11 -16.78
CA LEU A 132 -7.21 13.85 -17.98
C LEU A 132 -8.74 13.90 -18.16
N LEU A 133 -9.43 12.79 -17.87
CA LEU A 133 -10.89 12.74 -17.94
C LEU A 133 -11.57 13.58 -16.86
N ILE A 134 -11.07 13.53 -15.62
CA ILE A 134 -11.56 14.38 -14.53
C ILE A 134 -11.36 15.86 -14.89
N SER A 135 -10.21 16.21 -15.47
CA SER A 135 -9.93 17.56 -15.95
C SER A 135 -10.95 18.02 -16.99
N LYS A 136 -11.21 17.19 -18.02
CA LYS A 136 -12.22 17.47 -19.05
C LYS A 136 -13.63 17.62 -18.47
N LYS A 137 -14.00 16.82 -17.46
CA LYS A 137 -15.34 16.84 -16.83
C LYS A 137 -15.54 18.02 -15.86
N THR A 138 -14.49 18.42 -15.14
CA THR A 138 -14.59 19.41 -14.06
C THR A 138 -14.06 20.79 -14.42
N GLY A 139 -13.32 20.92 -15.52
CA GLY A 139 -12.62 22.14 -15.91
C GLY A 139 -11.38 22.46 -15.06
N ARG A 140 -11.04 21.64 -14.06
CA ARG A 140 -9.80 21.78 -13.27
C ARG A 140 -8.61 21.24 -14.06
N PRO A 141 -7.39 21.81 -13.94
CA PRO A 141 -6.21 21.24 -14.56
C PRO A 141 -5.96 19.79 -14.09
N ALA A 142 -5.62 18.90 -15.03
CA ALA A 142 -5.23 17.53 -14.71
C ALA A 142 -3.98 17.51 -13.83
N ARG A 143 -3.96 16.68 -12.79
CA ARG A 143 -2.74 16.49 -11.99
C ARG A 143 -1.73 15.69 -12.79
N GLN A 144 -0.46 16.04 -12.66
CA GLN A 144 0.63 15.23 -13.18
C GLN A 144 0.80 14.00 -12.28
N VAL A 145 0.63 12.81 -12.86
CA VAL A 145 0.84 11.57 -12.11
C VAL A 145 2.33 11.31 -11.94
N ALA A 146 2.76 11.09 -10.71
CA ALA A 146 4.14 10.78 -10.36
C ALA A 146 4.21 9.57 -9.43
N GLY A 147 4.63 8.43 -9.97
CA GLY A 147 4.87 7.21 -9.23
C GLY A 147 6.24 7.21 -8.56
N ILE A 148 6.33 6.67 -7.34
CA ILE A 148 7.59 6.40 -6.64
C ILE A 148 7.58 4.95 -6.17
N TYR A 149 8.47 4.14 -6.71
CA TYR A 149 8.68 2.76 -6.31
C TYR A 149 9.81 2.72 -5.26
N LEU A 150 9.46 2.31 -4.04
CA LEU A 150 10.44 2.10 -2.96
C LEU A 150 10.98 0.67 -3.05
N GLY A 151 12.21 0.56 -3.54
CA GLY A 151 12.90 -0.71 -3.75
C GLY A 151 13.74 -1.10 -2.54
N TRP A 152 13.59 -2.32 -2.05
CA TRP A 152 14.50 -2.92 -1.07
C TRP A 152 14.82 -4.35 -1.52
N ARG A 153 15.79 -5.01 -0.88
CA ARG A 153 16.13 -6.40 -1.24
C ARG A 153 15.14 -7.39 -0.60
N GLY A 154 13.93 -7.41 -1.14
CA GLY A 154 12.87 -8.35 -0.75
C GLY A 154 13.19 -9.77 -1.20
N GLU A 155 13.43 -9.93 -2.51
CA GLU A 155 13.95 -11.18 -3.07
C GLU A 155 15.40 -11.39 -2.60
N SER A 156 15.67 -12.50 -1.91
CA SER A 156 17.03 -12.87 -1.45
C SER A 156 17.51 -14.19 -2.05
N ILE A 157 16.59 -15.08 -2.42
CA ILE A 157 16.85 -16.36 -3.06
C ILE A 157 15.88 -16.54 -4.23
N THR A 158 16.41 -16.85 -5.42
CA THR A 158 15.66 -16.99 -6.70
C THR A 158 15.08 -18.38 -6.93
N MET A 159 15.29 -19.32 -5.99
CA MET A 159 14.83 -20.71 -6.07
C MET A 159 13.41 -20.88 -5.50
N PRO A 160 12.39 -21.26 -6.29
CA PRO A 160 10.96 -21.21 -5.90
C PRO A 160 10.57 -21.99 -4.63
N VAL A 161 11.27 -23.08 -4.30
CA VAL A 161 10.95 -23.92 -3.13
C VAL A 161 11.66 -23.43 -1.85
N VAL A 162 12.75 -22.68 -1.99
CA VAL A 162 13.56 -22.15 -0.88
C VAL A 162 13.21 -20.69 -0.59
N GLU A 163 12.64 -19.98 -1.55
CA GLU A 163 12.18 -18.60 -1.42
C GLU A 163 11.18 -18.44 -0.26
N ASP A 164 10.24 -19.38 -0.10
CA ASP A 164 9.27 -19.38 1.00
C ASP A 164 9.93 -19.62 2.39
N LEU A 165 11.11 -20.24 2.43
CA LEU A 165 11.90 -20.40 3.66
C LEU A 165 12.58 -19.09 4.11
N THR A 166 12.67 -18.10 3.22
CA THR A 166 13.26 -16.79 3.55
C THR A 166 12.29 -15.84 4.25
N PHE A 167 11.01 -16.22 4.41
CA PHE A 167 9.95 -15.37 4.95
C PHE A 167 10.34 -14.66 6.24
N TRP A 168 10.89 -15.40 7.21
CA TRP A 168 11.20 -14.85 8.54
C TRP A 168 12.43 -13.95 8.54
N ASP A 169 13.45 -14.28 7.76
CA ASP A 169 14.62 -13.42 7.60
C ASP A 169 14.25 -12.11 6.88
N ARG A 170 13.42 -12.20 5.85
CA ARG A 170 12.91 -11.04 5.12
C ARG A 170 11.93 -10.21 5.96
N LYS A 171 11.17 -10.83 6.88
CA LYS A 171 10.38 -10.12 7.91
C LYS A 171 11.26 -9.24 8.80
N ASN A 172 12.36 -9.80 9.32
CA ASN A 172 13.30 -9.03 10.15
C ASN A 172 13.95 -7.88 9.36
N THR A 173 14.29 -8.12 8.08
CA THR A 173 14.83 -7.08 7.20
C THR A 173 13.81 -5.98 6.95
N ALA A 174 12.55 -6.31 6.67
CA ALA A 174 11.46 -5.35 6.51
C ALA A 174 11.28 -4.46 7.75
N GLN A 175 11.39 -5.03 8.95
CA GLN A 175 11.35 -4.26 10.20
C GLN A 175 12.53 -3.30 10.38
N LYS A 176 13.71 -3.61 9.82
CA LYS A 176 14.85 -2.67 9.81
C LYS A 176 14.62 -1.56 8.79
N VAL A 177 14.18 -1.92 7.59
CA VAL A 177 13.88 -1.00 6.49
C VAL A 177 12.85 0.05 6.89
N SER A 178 11.85 -0.34 7.69
CA SER A 178 10.79 0.57 8.16
C SER A 178 11.23 1.61 9.19
N ARG A 179 12.37 1.45 9.86
CA ARG A 179 12.83 2.35 10.93
C ARG A 179 13.83 3.41 10.47
N GLY A 180 14.20 3.39 9.19
CA GLY A 180 15.25 4.24 8.64
C GLY A 180 14.78 5.13 7.48
N GLY A 181 15.38 4.91 6.31
CA GLY A 181 15.24 5.78 5.14
C GLY A 181 13.82 5.87 4.59
N VAL A 182 12.98 4.84 4.75
CA VAL A 182 11.59 4.89 4.24
C VAL A 182 10.80 5.97 4.97
N THR A 183 10.90 6.06 6.29
CA THR A 183 10.26 7.13 7.08
C THR A 183 10.74 8.51 6.62
N GLU A 184 12.04 8.68 6.34
CA GLU A 184 12.58 9.93 5.81
C GLU A 184 11.92 10.30 4.47
N VAL A 185 11.91 9.38 3.51
CA VAL A 185 11.35 9.61 2.17
C VAL A 185 9.87 9.96 2.23
N LEU A 186 9.07 9.20 2.98
CA LEU A 186 7.64 9.45 3.10
C LEU A 186 7.37 10.86 3.68
N ASN A 187 8.07 11.25 4.74
CA ASN A 187 7.90 12.58 5.34
C ASN A 187 8.34 13.71 4.39
N ARG A 188 9.38 13.50 3.58
CA ARG A 188 9.80 14.47 2.56
C ARG A 188 8.75 14.65 1.46
N LEU A 189 8.13 13.55 1.01
CA LEU A 189 7.04 13.61 0.03
C LEU A 189 5.80 14.33 0.59
N GLU A 190 5.47 14.10 1.87
CA GLU A 190 4.39 14.83 2.52
C GLU A 190 4.72 16.31 2.67
N LEU A 191 5.97 16.64 3.04
CA LEU A 191 6.44 18.02 3.12
C LEU A 191 6.28 18.73 1.77
N LEU A 192 6.64 18.09 0.66
CA LEU A 192 6.44 18.64 -0.69
C LEU A 192 4.96 18.98 -0.94
N LYS A 193 4.05 18.06 -0.62
CA LYS A 193 2.60 18.33 -0.70
C LYS A 193 2.20 19.55 0.15
N ARG A 194 2.64 19.60 1.42
CA ARG A 194 2.29 20.68 2.35
C ARG A 194 2.84 22.04 1.92
N VAL A 195 4.07 22.07 1.39
CA VAL A 195 4.67 23.29 0.83
C VAL A 195 3.83 23.79 -0.35
N LYS A 196 3.45 22.91 -1.28
CA LYS A 196 2.59 23.28 -2.41
C LYS A 196 1.23 23.79 -1.95
N GLU A 197 0.63 23.18 -0.94
CA GLU A 197 -0.63 23.61 -0.34
C GLU A 197 -0.53 25.01 0.28
N ASN A 198 0.55 25.30 1.01
CA ASN A 198 0.80 26.62 1.60
C ASN A 198 1.05 27.69 0.53
N VAL A 199 1.89 27.39 -0.48
CA VAL A 199 2.21 28.33 -1.57
C VAL A 199 0.98 28.65 -2.43
N SER A 200 0.09 27.68 -2.60
CA SER A 200 -1.17 27.87 -3.33
C SER A 200 -2.31 28.43 -2.47
N GLU A 201 -2.05 28.90 -1.23
CA GLU A 201 -3.07 29.40 -0.29
C GLU A 201 -4.25 28.42 -0.08
N GLY A 202 -3.94 27.11 0.00
CA GLY A 202 -4.94 26.06 0.15
C GLY A 202 -5.63 25.61 -1.14
N ASN A 203 -5.40 26.29 -2.28
CA ASN A 203 -6.00 25.93 -3.57
C ASN A 203 -5.28 24.78 -4.31
N SER A 204 -4.34 24.11 -3.65
CA SER A 204 -3.58 23.01 -4.24
C SER A 204 -4.41 21.73 -4.39
N ASN A 205 -4.42 21.16 -5.59
CA ASN A 205 -4.90 19.80 -5.84
C ASN A 205 -3.80 18.74 -5.76
N THR A 206 -2.63 19.07 -5.20
CA THR A 206 -1.56 18.09 -5.00
C THR A 206 -1.93 17.08 -3.92
N ARG A 207 -1.78 15.79 -4.23
CA ARG A 207 -2.23 14.67 -3.40
C ARG A 207 -1.15 13.59 -3.29
N LEU A 208 -1.12 12.91 -2.14
CA LEU A 208 -0.15 11.87 -1.82
C LEU A 208 -0.87 10.58 -1.41
N VAL A 209 -0.61 9.50 -2.12
CA VAL A 209 -1.13 8.16 -1.84
C VAL A 209 0.04 7.22 -1.61
N ILE A 210 -0.03 6.38 -0.57
CA ILE A 210 0.97 5.35 -0.31
C ILE A 210 0.31 3.98 -0.38
N VAL A 211 0.92 3.07 -1.13
CA VAL A 211 0.48 1.70 -1.29
C VAL A 211 1.61 0.77 -0.85
N GLY A 212 1.32 -0.18 0.02
CA GLY A 212 2.27 -1.20 0.46
C GLY A 212 1.68 -2.59 0.30
N HIS A 213 2.43 -3.53 -0.28
CA HIS A 213 2.02 -4.93 -0.41
C HIS A 213 2.85 -5.84 0.50
N SER A 214 2.22 -6.82 1.16
CA SER A 214 2.93 -7.82 1.95
C SER A 214 3.85 -7.17 3.01
N PHE A 215 5.16 -7.47 3.00
CA PHE A 215 6.12 -6.78 3.86
C PHE A 215 6.33 -5.31 3.52
N GLY A 216 6.08 -4.88 2.28
CA GLY A 216 5.98 -3.47 1.95
C GLY A 216 4.83 -2.80 2.69
N GLY A 217 3.72 -3.51 2.90
CA GLY A 217 2.62 -3.06 3.76
C GLY A 217 3.03 -2.95 5.24
N ALA A 218 3.80 -3.91 5.74
CA ALA A 218 4.39 -3.85 7.08
C ALA A 218 5.38 -2.68 7.23
N ILE A 219 6.20 -2.43 6.21
CA ILE A 219 7.15 -1.31 6.17
C ILE A 219 6.39 0.02 6.26
N VAL A 220 5.37 0.20 5.42
CA VAL A 220 4.54 1.42 5.43
C VAL A 220 3.86 1.61 6.78
N HIS A 221 3.23 0.56 7.32
CA HIS A 221 2.56 0.64 8.63
C HIS A 221 3.54 1.06 9.73
N ALA A 222 4.66 0.34 9.88
CA ALA A 222 5.64 0.65 10.92
C ALA A 222 6.29 2.03 10.75
N SER A 223 6.38 2.56 9.52
CA SER A 223 6.89 3.90 9.26
C SER A 223 5.91 5.02 9.66
N LEU A 224 4.61 4.74 9.68
CA LEU A 224 3.55 5.75 9.78
C LEU A 224 2.67 5.64 11.03
N VAL A 225 2.63 4.50 11.72
CA VAL A 225 1.66 4.24 12.80
C VAL A 225 1.69 5.31 13.89
N GLN A 226 2.87 5.69 14.39
CA GLN A 226 3.00 6.73 15.43
C GLN A 226 2.54 8.12 14.93
N ILE A 227 2.73 8.41 13.64
CA ILE A 227 2.26 9.67 13.03
C ILE A 227 0.73 9.66 12.95
N LEU A 228 0.15 8.54 12.52
CA LEU A 228 -1.30 8.37 12.42
C LEU A 228 -1.97 8.40 13.78
N GLU A 229 -1.37 7.79 14.82
CA GLU A 229 -1.88 7.85 16.19
C GLU A 229 -1.85 9.29 16.73
N ASN A 230 -0.74 10.00 16.53
CA ASN A 230 -0.63 11.40 16.95
C ASN A 230 -1.69 12.27 16.27
N ARG A 231 -1.95 12.04 14.98
CA ARG A 231 -2.94 12.76 14.17
C ARG A 231 -4.38 12.34 14.42
N PHE A 232 -4.61 11.11 14.87
CA PHE A 232 -5.93 10.69 15.33
C PHE A 232 -6.36 11.49 16.55
N VAL A 233 -5.46 11.63 17.52
CA VAL A 233 -5.69 12.44 18.72
C VAL A 233 -5.79 13.92 18.35
N ARG A 234 -4.95 14.38 17.42
CA ARG A 234 -4.95 15.74 16.88
C ARG A 234 -5.81 15.81 15.62
N THR A 235 -7.12 15.68 15.75
CA THR A 235 -8.04 15.86 14.62
C THR A 235 -7.88 17.25 13.97
N MET A 236 -8.31 17.40 12.72
CA MET A 236 -8.08 18.61 11.93
C MET A 236 -8.64 19.89 12.60
N GLY A 237 -8.08 21.05 12.25
CA GLY A 237 -8.55 22.36 12.75
C GLY A 237 -7.80 22.90 13.97
N PRO A 238 -8.28 24.00 14.59
CA PRO A 238 -7.65 24.60 15.76
C PRO A 238 -7.56 23.62 16.93
N VAL A 239 -6.50 23.74 17.74
CA VAL A 239 -6.31 22.92 18.95
C VAL A 239 -7.56 22.99 19.82
N GLY A 240 -8.12 21.82 20.18
CA GLY A 240 -9.31 21.68 21.00
C GLY A 240 -10.63 21.52 20.24
N VAL A 241 -10.63 21.59 18.90
CA VAL A 241 -11.80 21.27 18.07
C VAL A 241 -11.67 19.85 17.54
N GLN A 242 -12.60 18.97 17.91
CA GLN A 242 -12.70 17.65 17.29
C GLN A 242 -13.30 17.78 15.89
N SER A 243 -12.54 17.46 14.84
CA SER A 243 -13.04 17.39 13.46
C SER A 243 -12.62 16.06 12.79
N ASP A 244 -12.46 16.03 11.47
CA ASP A 244 -11.99 14.85 10.74
C ASP A 244 -10.62 14.38 11.25
N VAL A 245 -10.44 13.07 11.27
CA VAL A 245 -9.17 12.42 11.57
C VAL A 245 -8.17 12.78 10.47
N GLU A 246 -7.04 13.36 10.86
CA GLU A 246 -5.96 13.68 9.94
C GLU A 246 -5.20 12.40 9.56
N GLY A 247 -5.10 12.12 8.26
CA GLY A 247 -4.33 11.00 7.73
C GLY A 247 -2.86 11.34 7.47
N PHE A 248 -2.13 10.45 6.80
CA PHE A 248 -0.81 10.75 6.21
C PHE A 248 -0.93 10.91 4.70
N GLY A 249 -0.58 12.09 4.18
CA GLY A 249 -0.92 12.44 2.81
C GLY A 249 -2.44 12.50 2.62
N ASN A 250 -2.97 11.69 1.70
CA ASN A 250 -4.40 11.60 1.41
C ASN A 250 -4.97 10.19 1.59
N LEU A 251 -4.16 9.15 1.40
CA LEU A 251 -4.60 7.76 1.55
C LEU A 251 -3.40 6.82 1.73
N VAL A 252 -3.53 5.87 2.64
CA VAL A 252 -2.63 4.73 2.78
C VAL A 252 -3.40 3.45 2.45
N VAL A 253 -2.88 2.61 1.55
CA VAL A 253 -3.47 1.32 1.18
C VAL A 253 -2.47 0.20 1.43
N LEU A 254 -2.84 -0.76 2.26
CA LEU A 254 -2.01 -1.92 2.59
C LEU A 254 -2.68 -3.18 2.05
N ILE A 255 -2.03 -3.88 1.12
CA ILE A 255 -2.57 -5.09 0.49
C ILE A 255 -1.87 -6.32 1.05
N ASN A 256 -2.64 -7.25 1.60
CA ASN A 256 -2.17 -8.43 2.33
C ASN A 256 -0.99 -8.10 3.28
N PRO A 257 -1.08 -7.06 4.14
CA PRO A 257 0.08 -6.65 4.93
C PRO A 257 0.51 -7.73 5.93
N ALA A 258 1.82 -7.99 5.96
CA ALA A 258 2.42 -9.04 6.77
C ALA A 258 2.93 -8.52 8.12
N PHE A 259 2.04 -7.99 8.96
CA PHE A 259 2.34 -7.58 10.34
C PHE A 259 1.22 -7.97 11.32
N GLU A 260 1.58 -8.08 12.60
CA GLU A 260 0.75 -8.57 13.70
C GLU A 260 -0.41 -7.60 13.96
N ALA A 261 -1.62 -8.13 14.19
CA ALA A 261 -2.77 -7.33 14.55
C ALA A 261 -2.49 -6.47 15.79
N LEU A 262 -1.75 -6.99 16.76
CA LEU A 262 -1.35 -6.26 17.96
C LEU A 262 -0.66 -4.92 17.66
N GLN A 263 0.09 -4.80 16.55
CA GLN A 263 0.72 -3.51 16.17
C GLN A 263 -0.30 -2.44 15.72
N PHE A 264 -1.53 -2.83 15.39
CA PHE A 264 -2.63 -1.93 15.02
C PHE A 264 -3.61 -1.66 16.18
N SER A 265 -3.41 -2.31 17.34
CA SER A 265 -4.34 -2.28 18.46
C SER A 265 -4.73 -0.87 18.91
N SER A 266 -3.75 0.01 19.10
CA SER A 266 -3.99 1.38 19.55
C SER A 266 -4.83 2.19 18.56
N LEU A 267 -4.54 2.09 17.26
CA LEU A 267 -5.38 2.71 16.22
C LEU A 267 -6.80 2.10 16.18
N SER A 268 -6.92 0.78 16.33
CA SER A 268 -8.25 0.14 16.39
C SER A 268 -9.04 0.61 17.60
N ASP A 269 -8.43 0.69 18.77
CA ASP A 269 -9.10 1.08 20.01
C ASP A 269 -9.58 2.53 19.92
N MET A 270 -8.72 3.46 19.51
CA MET A 270 -9.11 4.86 19.31
C MET A 270 -10.21 5.02 18.25
N SER A 271 -10.13 4.25 17.16
CA SER A 271 -11.13 4.26 16.09
C SER A 271 -12.51 3.78 16.57
N THR A 272 -12.53 2.71 17.37
CA THR A 272 -13.74 2.13 17.96
C THR A 272 -14.31 3.02 19.07
N GLU A 273 -13.46 3.59 19.94
CA GLU A 273 -13.85 4.48 21.03
C GLU A 273 -14.58 5.73 20.53
N ARG A 274 -14.09 6.31 19.42
CA ARG A 274 -14.66 7.55 18.86
C ARG A 274 -16.14 7.39 18.45
N GLY A 275 -16.55 6.23 17.97
CA GLY A 275 -17.95 5.86 17.67
C GLY A 275 -18.66 6.63 16.54
N THR A 276 -18.22 7.83 16.16
CA THR A 276 -18.84 8.66 15.11
C THR A 276 -17.82 9.49 14.33
N TYR A 277 -18.14 9.77 13.07
CA TYR A 277 -17.33 10.56 12.15
C TYR A 277 -18.20 11.53 11.33
N PHE A 278 -17.64 12.69 10.99
CA PHE A 278 -18.33 13.71 10.20
C PHE A 278 -18.59 13.21 8.78
N LYS A 279 -19.53 13.85 8.07
CA LYS A 279 -19.81 13.54 6.65
C LYS A 279 -18.60 13.78 5.75
N SER A 280 -17.74 14.75 6.11
CA SER A 280 -16.51 15.08 5.40
C SER A 280 -15.37 14.10 5.64
N GLN A 281 -15.48 13.18 6.61
CA GLN A 281 -14.43 12.21 6.90
C GLN A 281 -14.20 11.31 5.69
N LEU A 282 -13.02 11.43 5.09
CA LEU A 282 -12.56 10.56 4.01
C LEU A 282 -11.80 9.34 4.57
N PRO A 283 -11.67 8.26 3.78
CA PRO A 283 -10.76 7.17 4.09
C PRO A 283 -9.32 7.67 4.32
N VAL A 284 -8.70 7.24 5.41
CA VAL A 284 -7.31 7.56 5.76
C VAL A 284 -6.40 6.37 5.48
N MET A 285 -6.83 5.17 5.90
CA MET A 285 -6.08 3.93 5.70
C MET A 285 -7.03 2.81 5.32
N ALA A 286 -6.68 2.03 4.29
CA ALA A 286 -7.37 0.80 3.93
C ALA A 286 -6.41 -0.38 3.99
N ILE A 287 -6.76 -1.39 4.77
CA ILE A 287 -6.07 -2.68 4.86
C ILE A 287 -6.93 -3.69 4.08
N LEU A 288 -6.43 -4.18 2.95
CA LEU A 288 -7.13 -5.13 2.09
C LEU A 288 -6.47 -6.50 2.27
N THR A 289 -7.15 -7.46 2.89
CA THR A 289 -6.57 -8.79 3.16
C THR A 289 -7.44 -9.91 2.60
N SER A 290 -6.83 -10.76 1.77
CA SER A 290 -7.51 -11.84 1.09
C SER A 290 -7.92 -12.99 2.01
N GLU A 291 -9.13 -13.50 1.80
CA GLU A 291 -9.61 -14.77 2.35
C GLU A 291 -8.88 -16.01 1.77
N ALA A 292 -8.03 -15.86 0.76
CA ALA A 292 -7.25 -16.96 0.18
C ALA A 292 -5.76 -16.93 0.59
N ASP A 293 -5.33 -15.94 1.37
CA ASP A 293 -3.91 -15.75 1.69
C ASP A 293 -3.39 -16.84 2.64
N LYS A 294 -2.77 -17.87 2.05
CA LYS A 294 -2.16 -18.98 2.79
C LYS A 294 -0.88 -18.57 3.52
N ALA A 295 -0.13 -17.59 3.01
CA ALA A 295 1.11 -17.15 3.65
C ALA A 295 0.81 -16.49 5.00
N LEU A 296 -0.20 -15.61 5.03
CA LEU A 296 -0.67 -14.97 6.25
C LEU A 296 -1.42 -15.92 7.19
N ARG A 297 -2.12 -16.93 6.67
CA ARG A 297 -2.83 -17.91 7.50
C ARG A 297 -1.94 -18.96 8.13
N ASN A 298 -0.88 -19.39 7.44
CA ASN A 298 -0.10 -20.55 7.84
C ASN A 298 1.32 -20.16 8.26
N SER A 299 2.08 -19.50 7.39
CA SER A 299 3.51 -19.22 7.64
C SER A 299 3.72 -18.12 8.67
N PHE A 300 2.86 -17.10 8.66
CA PHE A 300 2.95 -15.96 9.56
C PHE A 300 2.72 -16.35 11.03
N PRO A 301 1.64 -17.07 11.41
CA PRO A 301 1.43 -17.46 12.81
C PRO A 301 2.49 -18.43 13.31
N ILE A 302 2.91 -19.43 12.51
CA ILE A 302 3.95 -20.39 12.91
C ILE A 302 5.24 -19.69 13.30
N GLY A 303 5.70 -18.75 12.47
CA GLY A 303 6.90 -17.97 12.78
C GLY A 303 6.78 -17.15 14.05
N ARG A 304 5.61 -16.51 14.25
CA ARG A 304 5.41 -15.62 15.38
C ARG A 304 5.28 -16.40 16.68
N HIS A 305 4.51 -17.49 16.72
CA HIS A 305 4.41 -18.41 17.86
C HIS A 305 5.78 -18.91 18.36
N LEU A 306 6.72 -19.22 17.45
CA LEU A 306 8.07 -19.63 17.84
C LEU A 306 8.87 -18.49 18.47
N SER A 307 8.69 -17.26 17.99
CA SER A 307 9.39 -16.08 18.53
C SER A 307 8.76 -15.50 19.80
N THR A 308 7.47 -15.75 20.05
CA THR A 308 6.70 -15.20 21.19
C THR A 308 6.53 -16.16 22.35
N PHE A 309 7.11 -17.37 22.29
CA PHE A 309 6.80 -18.45 23.22
C PHE A 309 6.98 -18.09 24.72
N PHE A 310 7.84 -17.12 25.05
CA PHE A 310 8.08 -16.64 26.41
C PHE A 310 7.50 -15.24 26.69
N GLU A 311 6.81 -14.63 25.72
CA GLU A 311 6.08 -13.38 25.93
C GLU A 311 4.85 -13.65 26.82
N LYS A 312 4.47 -12.67 27.65
CA LYS A 312 3.24 -12.73 28.45
C LYS A 312 2.17 -11.92 27.74
N ASP A 313 0.95 -12.43 27.71
CA ASP A 313 -0.23 -11.78 27.16
C ASP A 313 -1.29 -11.56 28.25
N ARG A 314 -2.29 -10.75 27.92
CA ARG A 314 -3.53 -10.61 28.68
C ARG A 314 -4.69 -10.29 27.74
N ASP A 315 -5.90 -10.42 28.24
CA ASP A 315 -7.07 -9.93 27.53
C ASP A 315 -7.20 -8.41 27.69
N ILE A 316 -7.38 -7.71 26.57
CA ILE A 316 -7.81 -6.30 26.56
C ILE A 316 -9.33 -6.28 26.47
N ARG A 317 -9.97 -5.60 27.42
CA ARG A 317 -11.41 -5.31 27.39
C ARG A 317 -11.63 -3.89 26.89
N ARG A 318 -12.50 -3.73 25.90
CA ARG A 318 -12.91 -2.42 25.39
C ARG A 318 -14.42 -2.38 25.15
N THR A 319 -15.02 -1.22 25.25
CA THR A 319 -16.43 -1.04 24.87
C THR A 319 -16.51 -0.54 23.43
N ASN A 320 -17.27 -1.22 22.60
CA ASN A 320 -17.55 -0.76 21.24
C ASN A 320 -18.59 0.36 21.30
N ALA A 321 -18.20 1.59 20.91
CA ALA A 321 -19.09 2.74 20.98
C ALA A 321 -20.28 2.67 20.01
N VAL A 322 -20.21 1.83 18.97
CA VAL A 322 -21.28 1.64 17.97
C VAL A 322 -22.34 0.67 18.49
N THR A 323 -21.92 -0.45 19.08
CA THR A 323 -22.85 -1.49 19.56
C THR A 323 -23.20 -1.36 21.04
N GLY A 324 -22.40 -0.63 21.82
CA GLY A 324 -22.48 -0.55 23.28
C GLY A 324 -22.04 -1.83 24.00
N GLN A 325 -21.49 -2.81 23.28
CA GLN A 325 -21.08 -4.10 23.84
C GLN A 325 -19.60 -4.10 24.26
N GLU A 326 -19.29 -4.86 25.30
CA GLU A 326 -17.90 -5.16 25.66
C GLU A 326 -17.31 -6.18 24.67
N GLU A 327 -16.15 -5.85 24.13
CA GLU A 327 -15.33 -6.71 23.28
C GLU A 327 -14.10 -7.16 24.08
N ILE A 328 -13.77 -8.44 23.94
CA ILE A 328 -12.54 -9.03 24.48
C ILE A 328 -11.58 -9.23 23.31
N ILE A 329 -10.40 -8.63 23.41
CA ILE A 329 -9.30 -8.77 22.47
C ILE A 329 -8.21 -9.60 23.15
N ASP A 330 -8.00 -10.81 22.64
CA ASP A 330 -6.90 -11.69 23.06
C ASP A 330 -5.58 -11.14 22.50
N GLU A 331 -4.70 -10.60 23.37
CA GLU A 331 -3.40 -10.07 22.95
C GLU A 331 -2.51 -11.16 22.33
N GLY A 332 -2.59 -12.40 22.82
CA GLY A 332 -1.83 -13.54 22.32
C GLY A 332 -2.23 -13.87 20.88
N GLU A 333 -3.53 -13.99 20.62
CA GLU A 333 -4.08 -14.20 19.27
C GLU A 333 -3.75 -13.03 18.34
N ALA A 334 -3.91 -11.79 18.81
CA ALA A 334 -3.59 -10.59 18.04
C ALA A 334 -2.09 -10.49 17.69
N ASN A 335 -1.21 -11.00 18.57
CA ASN A 335 0.22 -11.00 18.36
C ASN A 335 0.67 -12.04 17.32
N VAL A 336 -0.12 -13.08 17.03
CA VAL A 336 0.25 -14.12 16.05
C VAL A 336 -0.56 -14.06 14.76
N THR A 337 -1.66 -13.31 14.76
CA THR A 337 -2.55 -13.16 13.61
C THR A 337 -2.18 -11.91 12.80
N ALA A 338 -2.15 -12.03 11.47
CA ALA A 338 -1.97 -10.86 10.61
C ALA A 338 -3.17 -9.91 10.74
N VAL A 339 -2.92 -8.59 10.75
CA VAL A 339 -3.93 -7.56 11.05
C VAL A 339 -5.27 -7.73 10.33
N GLY A 340 -5.27 -8.03 9.02
CA GLY A 340 -6.51 -8.15 8.24
C GLY A 340 -7.18 -9.52 8.31
N LEU A 341 -6.60 -10.48 9.04
CA LEU A 341 -7.23 -11.76 9.36
C LEU A 341 -7.81 -11.80 10.78
N PHE A 342 -7.42 -10.86 11.65
CA PHE A 342 -7.90 -10.78 13.02
C PHE A 342 -9.32 -10.20 13.05
N GLN A 343 -10.31 -11.08 13.25
CA GLN A 343 -11.73 -10.75 13.12
C GLN A 343 -12.18 -9.55 13.98
N PRO A 344 -11.72 -9.36 15.24
CA PRO A 344 -12.17 -8.24 16.05
C PRO A 344 -11.85 -6.85 15.46
N TYR A 345 -10.93 -6.76 14.51
CA TYR A 345 -10.61 -5.50 13.82
C TYR A 345 -11.30 -5.36 12.48
N GLU A 346 -12.03 -6.38 12.00
CA GLU A 346 -12.72 -6.34 10.70
C GLU A 346 -13.79 -5.25 10.69
N THR A 347 -13.60 -4.26 9.81
CA THR A 347 -14.55 -3.15 9.65
C THR A 347 -15.38 -3.29 8.39
N HIS A 348 -14.85 -3.92 7.35
CA HIS A 348 -15.48 -4.04 6.04
C HIS A 348 -15.24 -5.40 5.39
N ARG A 349 -16.11 -5.76 4.45
CA ARG A 349 -15.91 -6.86 3.50
C ARG A 349 -16.01 -6.33 2.07
N LEU A 350 -15.13 -6.82 1.20
CA LEU A 350 -15.13 -6.49 -0.22
C LEU A 350 -15.39 -7.75 -1.04
N TYR A 351 -16.45 -7.74 -1.86
CA TYR A 351 -16.85 -8.89 -2.67
C TYR A 351 -17.48 -8.45 -4.00
N PRO A 352 -17.54 -9.33 -5.02
CA PRO A 352 -18.22 -9.02 -6.28
C PRO A 352 -19.71 -8.69 -6.09
N SER A 353 -20.20 -7.58 -6.66
CA SER A 353 -21.62 -7.19 -6.53
C SER A 353 -22.59 -8.18 -7.20
N HIS A 354 -22.11 -8.91 -8.20
CA HIS A 354 -22.83 -9.97 -8.89
C HIS A 354 -21.94 -11.20 -9.03
N ALA A 355 -22.55 -12.38 -9.22
CA ALA A 355 -21.81 -13.60 -9.54
C ALA A 355 -21.15 -13.44 -10.92
N LEU A 356 -19.91 -12.95 -10.95
CA LEU A 356 -19.17 -12.73 -12.18
C LEU A 356 -18.48 -14.04 -12.62
N PRO A 357 -18.52 -14.39 -13.92
CA PRO A 357 -17.70 -15.47 -14.45
C PRO A 357 -16.21 -15.20 -14.17
N LYS A 358 -15.46 -16.25 -13.81
CA LYS A 358 -14.01 -16.17 -13.64
C LYS A 358 -13.38 -15.64 -14.94
N GLY A 359 -12.54 -14.60 -14.83
CA GLY A 359 -11.76 -14.08 -15.96
C GLY A 359 -12.38 -12.91 -16.73
N VAL A 360 -13.54 -12.38 -16.33
CA VAL A 360 -13.98 -11.06 -16.83
C VAL A 360 -13.13 -10.00 -16.16
N ALA A 361 -12.09 -9.55 -16.85
CA ALA A 361 -11.31 -8.39 -16.45
C ALA A 361 -12.28 -7.23 -16.21
N GLY A 362 -12.28 -6.66 -15.01
CA GLY A 362 -13.02 -5.45 -14.67
C GLY A 362 -12.41 -4.23 -15.35
N GLN A 363 -12.23 -4.26 -16.67
CA GLN A 363 -11.84 -3.11 -17.45
C GLN A 363 -13.09 -2.26 -17.70
N SER A 364 -13.49 -1.52 -16.68
CA SER A 364 -14.34 -0.36 -16.89
C SER A 364 -13.56 0.63 -17.75
N SER A 365 -14.23 1.22 -18.73
CA SER A 365 -13.64 2.36 -19.45
C SER A 365 -13.27 3.47 -18.45
N SER A 366 -12.26 4.28 -18.76
CA SER A 366 -11.83 5.36 -17.86
C SER A 366 -12.97 6.36 -17.55
N SER A 367 -13.98 6.49 -18.44
CA SER A 367 -15.19 7.30 -18.14
C SER A 367 -16.10 6.65 -17.10
N GLU A 368 -16.36 5.34 -17.22
CA GLU A 368 -17.14 4.55 -16.25
C GLU A 368 -16.45 4.52 -14.89
N SER A 369 -15.13 4.35 -14.89
CA SER A 369 -14.25 4.46 -13.73
C SER A 369 -14.51 5.79 -12.99
N VAL A 370 -14.35 6.93 -13.67
CA VAL A 370 -14.56 8.23 -13.04
C VAL A 370 -16.01 8.41 -12.52
N SER A 371 -17.02 8.00 -13.28
CA SER A 371 -18.42 8.11 -12.81
C SER A 371 -18.70 7.23 -11.60
N SER A 372 -18.15 6.02 -11.55
CA SER A 372 -18.31 5.12 -10.41
C SER A 372 -17.66 5.70 -9.16
N GLY A 373 -16.51 6.36 -9.29
CA GLY A 373 -15.83 6.96 -8.14
C GLY A 373 -16.60 8.11 -7.52
N LEU A 374 -17.18 8.97 -8.35
CA LEU A 374 -18.02 10.07 -7.88
C LEU A 374 -19.29 9.54 -7.18
N ALA A 375 -19.92 8.49 -7.73
CA ALA A 375 -21.05 7.82 -7.09
C ALA A 375 -20.65 7.16 -5.75
N ALA A 376 -19.50 6.49 -5.72
CA ALA A 376 -18.97 5.85 -4.52
C ALA A 376 -18.61 6.87 -3.42
N LYS A 377 -18.11 8.06 -3.80
CA LYS A 377 -17.87 9.17 -2.87
C LYS A 377 -19.18 9.62 -2.20
N SER A 378 -20.23 9.86 -3.00
CA SER A 378 -21.54 10.24 -2.46
C SER A 378 -22.12 9.14 -1.54
N ALA A 379 -21.98 7.86 -1.93
CA ALA A 379 -22.39 6.74 -1.10
C ALA A 379 -21.58 6.62 0.21
N TRP A 380 -20.30 7.00 0.20
CA TRP A 380 -19.46 7.09 1.40
C TRP A 380 -19.91 8.22 2.34
N GLU A 381 -20.27 9.40 1.82
CA GLU A 381 -20.75 10.51 2.64
C GLU A 381 -22.04 10.15 3.41
N ASP A 382 -22.91 9.37 2.79
CA ASP A 382 -24.18 8.88 3.36
C ASP A 382 -24.08 7.50 4.03
N ASP A 383 -22.86 7.02 4.25
CA ASP A 383 -22.57 5.75 4.89
C ASP A 383 -23.13 5.68 6.34
N LYS A 384 -23.55 4.47 6.72
CA LYS A 384 -24.23 4.07 7.96
C LYS A 384 -23.78 2.66 8.35
N PRO A 385 -24.04 2.17 9.58
CA PRO A 385 -23.70 0.80 9.94
C PRO A 385 -24.44 -0.18 9.02
N GLY A 386 -23.73 -1.18 8.48
CA GLY A 386 -24.29 -2.14 7.51
C GLY A 386 -24.42 -1.61 6.08
N SER A 387 -23.95 -0.38 5.78
CA SER A 387 -23.99 0.17 4.42
C SER A 387 -23.26 -0.71 3.41
N LYS A 388 -23.84 -0.78 2.20
CA LYS A 388 -23.26 -1.46 1.03
C LYS A 388 -22.95 -0.42 -0.02
N ILE A 389 -21.67 -0.08 -0.15
CA ILE A 389 -21.19 0.93 -1.08
C ILE A 389 -20.80 0.24 -2.39
N PRO A 390 -21.52 0.46 -3.50
CA PRO A 390 -21.12 -0.05 -4.80
C PRO A 390 -19.90 0.72 -5.31
N ILE A 391 -18.85 -0.02 -5.68
CA ILE A 391 -17.60 0.52 -6.23
C ILE A 391 -17.26 -0.30 -7.47
N ALA A 392 -17.48 0.28 -8.65
CA ALA A 392 -17.45 -0.39 -9.94
C ALA A 392 -18.34 -1.64 -9.93
N ASN A 393 -17.75 -2.83 -10.10
CA ASN A 393 -18.45 -4.12 -10.06
C ASN A 393 -18.31 -4.85 -8.70
N LEU A 394 -17.84 -4.15 -7.67
CA LEU A 394 -17.64 -4.66 -6.32
C LEU A 394 -18.56 -3.96 -5.33
N THR A 395 -18.84 -4.64 -4.23
CA THR A 395 -19.54 -4.08 -3.08
C THR A 395 -18.60 -4.04 -1.90
N LEU A 396 -18.42 -2.85 -1.34
CA LEU A 396 -17.77 -2.63 -0.05
C LEU A 396 -18.87 -2.57 1.02
N GLU A 397 -19.01 -3.64 1.80
CA GLU A 397 -19.98 -3.75 2.89
C GLU A 397 -19.31 -3.39 4.21
N ARG A 398 -19.89 -2.45 4.95
CA ARG A 398 -19.46 -2.14 6.31
C ARG A 398 -20.06 -3.14 7.29
N SER A 399 -19.24 -3.59 8.25
CA SER A 399 -19.71 -4.39 9.38
C SER A 399 -20.65 -3.59 10.30
N ASN A 400 -21.47 -4.30 11.06
CA ASN A 400 -22.37 -3.67 12.05
C ASN A 400 -21.65 -3.18 13.32
N ILE A 401 -20.37 -3.50 13.46
CA ILE A 401 -19.54 -3.15 14.62
C ILE A 401 -18.66 -1.92 14.37
N SER A 402 -18.59 -1.43 13.13
CA SER A 402 -17.78 -0.29 12.74
C SER A 402 -18.64 0.96 12.56
N ALA A 403 -18.12 2.10 13.01
CA ALA A 403 -18.81 3.37 12.93
C ALA A 403 -18.97 3.81 11.46
N PRO A 404 -20.02 4.58 11.15
CA PRO A 404 -20.18 5.21 9.85
C PRO A 404 -18.98 6.07 9.49
N ARG A 405 -18.49 5.97 8.25
CA ARG A 405 -17.33 6.70 7.72
C ARG A 405 -16.05 6.50 8.54
N ASN A 406 -15.92 5.38 9.25
CA ASN A 406 -14.66 5.03 9.91
C ASN A 406 -13.50 5.10 8.89
N PRO A 407 -12.50 5.98 9.10
CA PRO A 407 -11.45 6.23 8.13
C PRO A 407 -10.38 5.15 8.08
N TYR A 408 -10.43 4.17 8.99
CA TYR A 408 -9.56 2.99 8.99
C TYR A 408 -10.35 1.76 8.54
N LEU A 409 -10.17 1.39 7.27
CA LEU A 409 -10.88 0.30 6.62
C LEU A 409 -10.07 -1.00 6.70
N VAL A 410 -10.18 -1.73 7.81
CA VAL A 410 -9.74 -3.13 7.86
C VAL A 410 -10.73 -4.00 7.11
N THR A 411 -10.35 -4.40 5.90
CA THR A 411 -11.24 -4.96 4.88
C THR A 411 -10.85 -6.38 4.53
N ARG A 412 -11.76 -7.32 4.76
CA ARG A 412 -11.63 -8.71 4.32
C ARG A 412 -12.07 -8.84 2.86
N VAL A 413 -11.19 -9.34 2.01
CA VAL A 413 -11.38 -9.39 0.56
C VAL A 413 -11.71 -10.81 0.11
N ASP A 414 -12.79 -10.95 -0.67
CA ASP A 414 -13.24 -12.22 -1.21
C ASP A 414 -12.12 -12.94 -1.98
N LYS A 415 -11.99 -14.24 -1.74
CA LYS A 415 -10.97 -15.12 -2.35
C LYS A 415 -10.97 -15.15 -3.88
N ASN A 416 -12.06 -14.73 -4.53
CA ASN A 416 -12.14 -14.67 -5.98
C ASN A 416 -11.55 -13.37 -6.55
N LEU A 417 -11.25 -12.37 -5.72
CA LEU A 417 -10.65 -11.09 -6.12
C LEU A 417 -9.13 -11.07 -5.94
N ILE A 418 -8.64 -11.64 -4.84
CA ILE A 418 -7.20 -11.83 -4.59
C ILE A 418 -7.03 -13.32 -4.28
N THR A 419 -6.45 -14.09 -5.22
CA THR A 419 -6.47 -15.56 -5.13
C THR A 419 -5.39 -16.15 -4.24
N ASP A 420 -4.38 -15.37 -3.90
CA ASP A 420 -3.27 -15.75 -3.03
C ASP A 420 -2.56 -14.50 -2.46
N HIS A 421 -1.42 -14.70 -1.81
CA HIS A 421 -0.65 -13.63 -1.19
C HIS A 421 -0.10 -12.59 -2.19
N THR A 422 0.24 -13.03 -3.40
CA THR A 422 1.02 -12.28 -4.39
C THR A 422 0.21 -11.79 -5.60
N HIS A 423 -0.92 -12.42 -5.90
CA HIS A 423 -1.81 -12.05 -7.01
C HIS A 423 -2.64 -10.81 -6.67
N ILE A 424 -1.98 -9.65 -6.71
CA ILE A 424 -2.57 -8.32 -6.45
C ILE A 424 -2.88 -7.52 -7.72
N ASP A 425 -2.57 -8.10 -8.88
CA ASP A 425 -2.72 -7.51 -10.22
C ASP A 425 -4.10 -7.78 -10.85
N ASP A 426 -5.06 -8.35 -10.10
CA ASP A 426 -6.44 -8.47 -10.57
C ASP A 426 -7.01 -7.09 -10.90
N GLY A 427 -7.48 -6.91 -12.13
CA GLY A 427 -7.97 -5.64 -12.64
C GLY A 427 -9.11 -5.04 -11.80
N ARG A 428 -9.92 -5.86 -11.12
CA ARG A 428 -11.00 -5.38 -10.24
C ARG A 428 -10.48 -4.78 -8.96
N ILE A 429 -9.40 -5.34 -8.40
CA ILE A 429 -8.73 -4.80 -7.21
C ILE A 429 -8.00 -3.52 -7.55
N ILE A 430 -7.29 -3.49 -8.68
CA ILE A 430 -6.67 -2.26 -9.19
C ILE A 430 -7.73 -1.17 -9.37
N GLU A 431 -8.86 -1.50 -9.98
CA GLU A 431 -9.94 -0.54 -10.20
C GLU A 431 -10.53 -0.05 -8.87
N PHE A 432 -10.79 -0.94 -7.92
CA PHE A 432 -11.22 -0.57 -6.57
C PHE A 432 -10.26 0.42 -5.88
N ILE A 433 -8.94 0.15 -5.95
CA ILE A 433 -7.94 1.04 -5.36
C ILE A 433 -7.94 2.41 -6.07
N LYS A 434 -8.04 2.43 -7.40
CA LYS A 434 -8.18 3.70 -8.16
C LYS A 434 -9.42 4.48 -7.71
N GLN A 435 -10.54 3.80 -7.43
CA GLN A 435 -11.74 4.46 -6.91
C GLN A 435 -11.53 5.01 -5.50
N LEU A 436 -10.87 4.25 -4.62
CA LEU A 436 -10.57 4.70 -3.27
C LEU A 436 -9.63 5.92 -3.28
N ILE A 437 -8.66 5.95 -4.20
CA ILE A 437 -7.82 7.12 -4.47
C ILE A 437 -8.70 8.30 -4.91
N LEU A 438 -9.62 8.10 -5.85
CA LEU A 438 -10.51 9.18 -6.31
C LEU A 438 -11.35 9.74 -5.16
N ILE A 439 -11.98 8.89 -4.34
CA ILE A 439 -12.75 9.29 -3.14
C ILE A 439 -11.89 10.13 -2.20
N SER A 440 -10.67 9.68 -1.90
CA SER A 440 -9.80 10.30 -0.88
C SER A 440 -9.00 11.51 -1.38
N THR A 441 -9.00 11.75 -2.70
CA THR A 441 -8.18 12.81 -3.31
C THR A 441 -8.99 13.89 -4.02
N THR A 442 -10.27 13.66 -4.26
CA THR A 442 -11.17 14.67 -4.83
C THR A 442 -11.73 15.51 -3.69
N SER A 443 -11.38 16.80 -3.65
CA SER A 443 -11.95 17.75 -2.68
C SER A 443 -13.49 17.70 -2.73
N PRO A 444 -14.19 17.91 -1.59
CA PRO A 444 -15.62 18.19 -1.58
C PRO A 444 -16.05 19.21 -2.64
#